data_AF-A0A183H9B7-F1
#
_entry.id   AF-A0A183H9B7-F1
#
_cell.length_a   1.000
_cell.length_b   1.000
_cell.length_c   1.000
_cell.angle_alpha   90.00
_cell.angle_beta   90.00
_cell.angle_gamma   90.00
#
_symmetry.space_group_name_H-M   'P 1'
#
loop_
_entity.id
_entity.type
_entity.pdbx_description
1 polymer ?
#
loop_
_entity_poly.entity_id
_entity_poly.type
_entity_poly.pdbx_seq_one_letter_code
_entity_poly.pdbx_strand_id
1 'polypeptide(L)'
;MLLKFEPQILAWIIDLFRFKLNYPVFRRELGFFWGDIVSIRYSSLSDGLQYYLSVFILAQEQALRRLNPKMMLNIYKQYLQPLQVQISDWVALVEVQEQQISHRNLGVPADQLAANMQRLEMETRQQLDSQSLPLLQFQYLETLNFVKTFLHNVYLL
;
A
#
# COMPACT_ATOMS: atom_id res chain seq x y z
N MET A 1 3.79 20.56 -2.75
CA MET A 1 5.08 19.85 -2.90
C MET A 1 5.08 18.77 -1.83
N LEU A 2 4.50 17.59 -2.10
CA LEU A 2 4.62 16.46 -1.16
C LEU A 2 6.10 16.08 -1.08
N LEU A 3 6.60 15.79 0.12
CA LEU A 3 8.01 15.45 0.31
C LEU A 3 8.31 14.18 -0.50
N LYS A 4 9.38 14.20 -1.30
CA LYS A 4 9.84 13.05 -2.12
C LYS A 4 10.01 11.75 -1.32
N PHE A 5 10.17 11.85 0.00
CA PHE A 5 10.39 10.74 0.92
C PHE A 5 9.25 10.53 1.93
N GLU A 6 8.11 11.19 1.74
CA GLU A 6 6.97 11.09 2.66
C GLU A 6 6.49 9.64 2.89
N PRO A 7 6.27 8.80 1.86
CA PRO A 7 5.86 7.41 2.08
C PRO A 7 6.85 6.62 2.95
N GLN A 8 8.15 6.83 2.75
CA GLN A 8 9.20 6.14 3.49
C GLN A 8 9.29 6.64 4.94
N ILE A 9 9.12 7.94 5.16
CA ILE A 9 9.06 8.53 6.51
C ILE A 9 7.85 8.00 7.26
N LEU A 10 6.68 7.94 6.62
CA LEU A 10 5.46 7.41 7.22
C LEU A 10 5.58 5.91 7.51
N ALA A 11 6.13 5.13 6.58
CA ALA A 11 6.46 3.72 6.80
C ALA A 11 7.33 3.53 8.05
N TRP A 12 8.39 4.33 8.18
CA TRP A 12 9.27 4.31 9.34
C TRP A 12 8.55 4.67 10.64
N ILE A 13 7.69 5.70 10.64
CA ILE A 13 6.88 6.07 11.81
C ILE A 13 5.94 4.93 12.21
N ILE A 14 5.29 4.28 11.23
CA ILE A 14 4.41 3.12 11.46
C ILE A 14 5.19 1.97 12.08
N ASP A 15 6.37 1.66 11.54
CA ASP A 15 7.22 0.58 12.05
C ASP A 15 7.74 0.86 13.48
N LEU A 16 8.09 2.11 13.77
CA LEU A 16 8.43 2.55 15.12
C LEU A 16 7.24 2.40 16.07
N PHE A 17 6.04 2.83 15.67
CA PHE A 17 4.83 2.68 16.46
C PHE A 17 4.54 1.21 16.74
N ARG A 18 4.60 0.35 15.71
CA ARG A 18 4.45 -1.11 15.81
C ARG A 18 5.41 -1.69 16.83
N PHE A 19 6.68 -1.34 16.76
CA PHE A 19 7.71 -1.83 17.70
C PHE A 19 7.39 -1.45 19.16
N LYS A 20 6.72 -0.31 19.38
CA LYS A 20 6.36 0.18 20.72
C LYS A 20 5.01 -0.33 21.23
N LEU A 21 4.28 -1.19 20.52
CA LEU A 21 3.00 -1.77 20.97
C LEU A 21 3.08 -2.61 22.26
N ASN A 22 4.28 -2.96 22.73
CA ASN A 22 4.48 -3.58 24.04
C ASN A 22 4.09 -2.64 25.19
N TYR A 23 4.25 -1.33 24.99
CA TYR A 23 3.96 -0.34 26.01
C TYR A 23 2.46 0.02 26.02
N PRO A 24 1.78 0.06 27.19
CA PRO A 24 0.35 0.32 27.28
C PRO A 24 -0.10 1.65 26.65
N VAL A 25 0.74 2.69 26.70
CA VAL A 25 0.43 4.01 26.12
C VAL A 25 0.20 3.90 24.61
N PHE A 26 1.05 3.20 23.87
CA PHE A 26 0.90 3.01 22.43
C PHE A 26 -0.36 2.19 22.08
N ARG A 27 -0.74 1.22 22.93
CA ARG A 27 -1.99 0.48 22.72
C ARG A 27 -3.24 1.33 22.88
N ARG A 28 -3.20 2.35 23.76
CA ARG A 28 -4.30 3.30 23.95
C ARG A 28 -4.43 4.26 22.76
N GLU A 29 -3.29 4.74 22.25
CA GLU A 29 -3.23 5.67 21.12
C GLU A 29 -3.44 5.00 19.75
N LEU A 30 -3.42 3.67 19.68
CA LEU A 30 -3.52 2.91 18.44
C LEU A 30 -4.74 3.30 17.58
N GLY A 31 -5.86 3.68 18.22
CA GLY A 31 -7.05 4.13 17.49
C GLY A 31 -6.87 5.46 16.78
N PHE A 32 -6.24 6.43 17.44
CA PHE A 32 -5.90 7.72 16.83
C PHE A 32 -4.87 7.53 15.72
N PHE A 33 -3.85 6.72 15.98
CA PHE A 33 -2.82 6.41 14.99
C PHE A 33 -3.41 5.79 13.72
N TRP A 34 -4.31 4.82 13.85
CA TRP A 34 -5.05 4.28 12.70
C TRP A 34 -5.86 5.36 12.00
N GLY A 35 -6.59 6.20 12.75
CA GLY A 35 -7.36 7.31 12.20
C GLY A 35 -6.53 8.22 11.28
N ASP A 36 -5.29 8.51 11.66
CA ASP A 36 -4.39 9.37 10.88
C ASP A 36 -3.86 8.69 9.61
N ILE A 37 -3.56 7.38 9.67
CA ILE A 37 -2.94 6.69 8.53
C ILE A 37 -3.97 6.13 7.54
N VAL A 38 -5.19 5.75 7.94
CA VAL A 38 -6.14 5.06 7.03
C VAL A 38 -6.63 5.92 5.87
N SER A 39 -6.49 7.24 5.91
CA SER A 39 -6.89 8.15 4.83
C SER A 39 -5.78 8.37 3.79
N ILE A 40 -4.55 7.97 4.07
CA ILE A 40 -3.40 8.25 3.21
C ILE A 40 -3.45 7.34 1.98
N ARG A 41 -3.36 7.93 0.79
CA ARG A 41 -3.40 7.23 -0.50
C ARG A 41 -2.35 7.82 -1.42
N TYR A 42 -1.70 6.95 -2.17
CA TYR A 42 -0.72 7.30 -3.20
C TYR A 42 -1.29 7.02 -4.59
N SER A 43 -1.01 7.92 -5.54
CA SER A 43 -1.45 7.81 -6.93
C SER A 43 -0.70 6.72 -7.68
N SER A 44 0.62 6.67 -7.52
CA SER A 44 1.47 5.59 -8.00
C SER A 44 1.69 4.55 -6.89
N LEU A 45 1.68 3.29 -7.29
CA LEU A 45 1.94 2.17 -6.40
C LEU A 45 3.37 2.21 -5.86
N SER A 46 4.35 2.37 -6.75
CA SER A 46 5.78 2.33 -6.43
C SER A 46 6.16 3.43 -5.45
N ASP A 47 5.56 4.62 -5.57
CA ASP A 47 5.72 5.70 -4.59
C ASP A 47 5.21 5.29 -3.20
N GLY A 48 4.03 4.65 -3.11
CA GLY A 48 3.37 4.29 -1.86
C GLY A 48 3.76 2.94 -1.26
N LEU A 49 4.55 2.12 -1.96
CA LEU A 49 4.75 0.71 -1.64
C LEU A 49 5.21 0.50 -0.20
N GLN A 50 6.27 1.20 0.23
CA GLN A 50 6.83 1.09 1.57
C GLN A 50 5.79 1.41 2.66
N TYR A 51 4.99 2.46 2.44
CA TYR A 51 3.91 2.81 3.35
C TYR A 51 2.89 1.67 3.46
N TYR A 52 2.38 1.14 2.33
CA TYR A 52 1.38 0.08 2.36
C TYR A 52 1.91 -1.19 3.05
N LEU A 53 3.17 -1.57 2.78
CA LEU A 53 3.81 -2.70 3.45
C LEU A 53 3.86 -2.52 4.97
N SER A 54 4.29 -1.35 5.47
CA SER A 54 4.33 -1.10 6.91
C SER A 54 2.93 -1.07 7.54
N VAL A 55 1.91 -0.53 6.85
CA VAL A 55 0.51 -0.58 7.31
C VAL A 55 0.00 -2.02 7.41
N PHE A 56 0.28 -2.85 6.39
CA PHE A 56 -0.07 -4.26 6.39
C PHE A 56 0.56 -5.02 7.54
N ILE A 57 1.86 -4.83 7.78
CA ILE A 57 2.54 -5.49 8.89
C ILE A 57 1.99 -5.00 10.25
N LEU A 58 1.62 -3.71 10.38
CA LEU A 58 0.94 -3.24 11.59
C LEU A 58 -0.39 -3.96 11.83
N ALA A 59 -1.22 -4.12 10.79
CA ALA A 59 -2.49 -4.84 10.88
C ALA A 59 -2.28 -6.32 11.25
N GLN A 60 -1.31 -6.98 10.62
CA GLN A 60 -0.93 -8.37 10.93
C GLN A 60 -0.48 -8.51 12.39
N GLU A 61 0.41 -7.64 12.86
CA GLU A 61 0.91 -7.65 14.24
C GLU A 61 -0.23 -7.45 15.25
N GLN A 62 -1.14 -6.52 14.95
CA GLN A 62 -2.32 -6.28 15.79
C GLN A 62 -3.24 -7.51 15.83
N ALA A 63 -3.45 -8.20 14.71
CA ALA A 63 -4.23 -9.43 14.64
C ALA A 63 -3.58 -10.60 15.39
N LEU A 64 -2.26 -10.79 15.20
CA LEU A 64 -1.46 -11.80 15.90
C LEU A 64 -1.51 -11.64 17.42
N ARG A 65 -1.39 -10.39 17.88
CA ARG A 65 -1.50 -10.04 19.31
C ARG A 65 -2.95 -9.98 19.81
N ARG A 66 -3.93 -10.23 18.94
CA ARG A 66 -5.38 -10.21 19.24
C ARG A 66 -5.85 -8.91 19.87
N LEU A 67 -5.30 -7.79 19.41
CA LEU A 67 -5.56 -6.46 19.98
C LEU A 67 -6.81 -5.83 19.37
N ASN A 68 -7.73 -5.44 20.26
CA ASN A 68 -8.94 -4.67 19.95
C ASN A 68 -9.71 -5.19 18.71
N PRO A 69 -10.50 -6.27 18.86
CA PRO A 69 -11.18 -6.89 17.73
C PRO A 69 -12.17 -5.97 17.01
N LYS A 70 -12.83 -5.05 17.72
CA LYS A 70 -13.72 -4.05 17.12
C LYS A 70 -12.97 -3.10 16.19
N MET A 71 -11.80 -2.63 16.62
CA MET A 71 -10.92 -1.82 15.78
C MET A 71 -10.44 -2.60 14.57
N MET A 72 -10.09 -3.89 14.75
CA MET A 72 -9.69 -4.73 13.63
C MET A 72 -10.82 -4.90 12.60
N LEU A 73 -12.07 -5.06 13.04
CA LEU A 73 -13.23 -5.11 12.15
C LEU A 73 -13.38 -3.80 11.36
N ASN A 74 -13.14 -2.66 12.01
CA ASN A 74 -13.16 -1.37 11.33
C ASN A 74 -12.03 -1.24 10.31
N ILE A 75 -10.80 -1.68 10.63
CA ILE A 75 -9.67 -1.70 9.69
C ILE A 75 -10.01 -2.59 8.48
N TYR A 76 -10.58 -3.77 8.72
CA TYR A 76 -11.01 -4.66 7.65
C TYR A 76 -12.01 -3.99 6.71
N LYS A 77 -13.06 -3.36 7.25
CA LYS A 77 -14.15 -2.76 6.46
C LYS A 77 -13.78 -1.43 5.80
N GLN A 78 -13.05 -0.58 6.51
CA GLN A 78 -12.82 0.81 6.10
C GLN A 78 -11.48 1.03 5.41
N TYR A 79 -10.54 0.09 5.55
CA TYR A 79 -9.21 0.20 4.95
C TYR A 79 -8.93 -0.95 3.98
N LEU A 80 -8.92 -2.20 4.46
CA LEU A 80 -8.50 -3.34 3.62
C LEU A 80 -9.46 -3.60 2.47
N GLN A 81 -10.78 -3.61 2.72
CA GLN A 81 -11.77 -3.82 1.66
C GLN A 81 -11.70 -2.73 0.56
N PRO A 82 -11.72 -1.41 0.87
CA PRO A 82 -11.53 -0.38 -0.14
C PRO A 82 -10.20 -0.47 -0.87
N LEU A 83 -9.12 -0.85 -0.17
CA LEU A 83 -7.81 -1.00 -0.78
C LEU A 83 -7.76 -2.14 -1.80
N GLN A 84 -8.58 -3.18 -1.64
CA GLN A 84 -8.72 -4.22 -2.67
C GLN A 84 -9.09 -3.65 -4.03
N VAL A 85 -10.02 -2.70 -4.05
CA VAL A 85 -10.48 -2.04 -5.28
C VAL A 85 -9.33 -1.27 -5.90
N GLN A 86 -8.59 -0.49 -5.10
CA GLN A 86 -7.42 0.24 -5.58
C GLN A 86 -6.31 -0.68 -6.11
N ILE A 87 -6.10 -1.84 -5.49
CA ILE A 87 -5.16 -2.84 -5.99
C ILE A 87 -5.62 -3.39 -7.33
N SER A 88 -6.91 -3.70 -7.49
CA SER A 88 -7.48 -4.12 -8.77
C SER A 88 -7.33 -3.06 -9.85
N ASP A 89 -7.48 -1.78 -9.51
CA ASP A 89 -7.26 -0.67 -10.45
C ASP A 89 -5.79 -0.64 -10.91
N TRP A 90 -4.83 -0.81 -9.99
CA TRP A 90 -3.41 -0.90 -10.36
C TRP A 90 -3.11 -2.11 -11.25
N VAL A 91 -3.72 -3.27 -10.99
CA VAL A 91 -3.59 -4.46 -11.85
C VAL A 91 -4.04 -4.14 -13.27
N ALA A 92 -5.25 -3.59 -13.43
CA ALA A 92 -5.78 -3.24 -14.74
C ALA A 92 -4.91 -2.21 -15.47
N LEU A 93 -4.36 -1.23 -14.72
CA LEU A 93 -3.43 -0.25 -15.29
C LEU A 93 -2.14 -0.90 -15.78
N VAL A 94 -1.56 -1.84 -15.05
CA VAL A 94 -0.33 -2.56 -15.46
C VAL A 94 -0.61 -3.44 -16.70
N GLU A 95 -1.73 -4.16 -16.73
CA GLU A 95 -2.12 -5.00 -17.87
C GLU A 95 -2.29 -4.19 -19.16
N VAL A 96 -2.98 -3.05 -19.08
CA VAL A 96 -3.16 -2.14 -20.24
C VAL A 96 -1.80 -1.60 -20.72
N GLN A 97 -0.86 -1.35 -19.81
CA GLN A 97 0.47 -0.86 -20.16
C GLN A 97 1.32 -1.92 -20.89
N GLU A 98 1.31 -3.16 -20.40
CA GLU A 98 2.04 -4.27 -21.02
C GLU A 98 1.56 -4.51 -22.46
N GLN A 99 0.25 -4.41 -22.69
CA GLN A 99 -0.33 -4.51 -24.03
C GLN A 99 0.13 -3.37 -24.96
N GLN A 100 0.23 -2.14 -24.45
CA GLN A 100 0.69 -1.00 -25.24
C GLN A 100 2.17 -1.06 -25.61
N ILE A 101 3.03 -1.62 -24.75
CA ILE A 101 4.46 -1.81 -25.01
C ILE A 101 4.65 -2.84 -26.14
N SER A 102 3.87 -3.92 -26.15
CA SER A 102 3.91 -4.93 -27.22
C SER A 102 3.56 -4.37 -28.61
N HIS A 103 2.72 -3.33 -28.67
CA HIS A 103 2.25 -2.72 -29.92
C HIS A 103 3.06 -1.50 -30.39
N ARG A 104 4.02 -0.99 -29.60
CA ARG A 104 4.80 0.20 -29.95
C ARG A 104 6.15 -0.13 -30.57
N ASN A 105 6.15 -0.37 -31.88
CA ASN A 105 7.25 0.05 -32.75
C ASN A 105 6.84 1.38 -33.38
N LEU A 106 7.57 2.48 -33.16
CA LEU A 106 7.66 3.62 -34.09
C LEU A 106 8.63 4.68 -33.55
N GLY A 107 9.62 5.01 -34.40
CA GLY A 107 10.68 5.98 -34.15
C GLY A 107 10.15 7.40 -33.93
N VAL A 108 10.74 8.07 -32.94
CA VAL A 108 10.51 9.49 -32.67
C VAL A 108 11.82 10.22 -32.97
N PRO A 109 11.80 11.37 -33.66
CA PRO A 109 13.01 12.14 -33.95
C PRO A 109 13.68 12.63 -32.66
N ALA A 110 15.01 12.66 -32.64
CA ALA A 110 15.82 13.03 -31.49
C ALA A 110 15.68 14.52 -31.06
N ASP A 111 14.97 15.33 -31.83
CA ASP A 111 14.95 16.80 -31.69
C ASP A 111 14.05 17.33 -30.55
N GLN A 112 13.39 16.46 -29.77
CA GLN A 112 12.49 16.85 -28.66
C GLN A 112 12.92 16.28 -27.30
N LEU A 113 14.07 16.73 -26.79
CA LEU A 113 14.68 16.25 -25.54
C LEU A 113 13.73 16.27 -24.32
N ALA A 114 12.92 17.32 -24.16
CA ALA A 114 11.99 17.45 -23.03
C ALA A 114 10.84 16.42 -23.09
N ALA A 115 10.29 16.17 -24.27
CA ALA A 115 9.26 15.15 -24.47
C ALA A 115 9.83 13.74 -24.25
N ASN A 116 11.08 13.51 -24.68
CA ASN A 116 11.79 12.26 -24.44
C ASN A 116 12.05 12.02 -22.95
N MET A 117 12.46 13.05 -22.19
CA MET A 117 12.65 12.93 -20.74
C MET A 117 11.35 12.64 -19.98
N GLN A 118 10.28 13.39 -20.24
CA GLN A 118 8.98 13.14 -19.60
C GLN A 118 8.46 11.73 -19.88
N ARG A 119 8.64 11.27 -21.12
CA ARG A 119 8.29 9.91 -21.52
C ARG A 119 9.13 8.87 -20.78
N LEU A 120 10.44 9.06 -20.69
CA LEU A 120 11.33 8.15 -19.98
C LEU A 120 10.99 8.06 -18.48
N GLU A 121 10.66 9.19 -17.85
CA GLU A 121 10.20 9.22 -16.46
C GLU A 121 8.88 8.45 -16.28
N MET A 122 7.95 8.62 -17.22
CA MET A 122 6.67 7.89 -17.20
C MET A 122 6.88 6.38 -17.37
N GLU A 123 7.69 5.96 -18.35
CA GLU A 123 8.03 4.55 -18.58
C GLU A 123 8.76 3.94 -17.37
N THR A 124 9.66 4.70 -16.74
CA THR A 124 10.35 4.26 -15.51
C THR A 124 9.36 4.03 -14.36
N ARG A 125 8.41 4.95 -14.14
CA ARG A 125 7.37 4.79 -13.10
C ARG A 125 6.48 3.58 -13.36
N GLN A 126 6.08 3.38 -14.61
CA GLN A 126 5.27 2.23 -15.02
C GLN A 126 5.99 0.91 -14.74
N GLN A 127 7.28 0.84 -15.08
CA GLN A 127 8.10 -0.33 -14.80
C GLN A 127 8.22 -0.60 -13.29
N LEU A 128 8.40 0.45 -12.48
CA LEU A 128 8.45 0.32 -11.02
C LEU A 128 7.12 -0.14 -10.43
N ASP A 129 5.99 0.35 -10.95
CA ASP A 129 4.64 -0.08 -10.51
C ASP A 129 4.41 -1.57 -10.83
N SER A 130 4.75 -2.00 -12.05
CA SER A 130 4.68 -3.41 -12.46
C SER A 130 5.55 -4.32 -11.57
N GLN A 131 6.77 -3.89 -11.22
CA GLN A 131 7.65 -4.65 -10.33
C GLN A 131 7.17 -4.67 -8.87
N SER A 132 6.45 -3.63 -8.43
CA SER A 132 5.96 -3.49 -7.05
C SER A 132 4.68 -4.27 -6.78
N LEU A 133 3.86 -4.46 -7.81
CA LEU A 133 2.52 -5.02 -7.71
C LEU A 133 2.48 -6.45 -7.12
N PRO A 134 3.31 -7.42 -7.56
CA PRO A 134 3.27 -8.77 -7.01
C PRO A 134 3.55 -8.80 -5.50
N LEU A 135 4.51 -8.00 -5.04
CA LEU A 135 4.87 -7.92 -3.63
C LEU A 135 3.72 -7.33 -2.80
N LEU A 136 3.10 -6.25 -3.30
CA LEU A 136 1.96 -5.65 -2.62
C LEU A 136 0.78 -6.64 -2.53
N GLN A 137 0.46 -7.32 -3.63
CA GLN A 137 -0.64 -8.30 -3.67
C GLN A 137 -0.41 -9.44 -2.69
N PHE A 138 0.80 -10.00 -2.68
CA PHE A 138 1.18 -11.03 -1.73
C PHE A 138 0.98 -10.56 -0.28
N GLN A 139 1.55 -9.40 0.07
CA GLN A 139 1.46 -8.87 1.43
C GLN A 139 0.01 -8.54 1.82
N TYR A 140 -0.79 -8.05 0.88
CA TYR A 140 -2.20 -7.77 1.09
C TYR A 140 -3.00 -9.05 1.40
N LEU A 141 -2.80 -10.12 0.62
CA LEU A 141 -3.47 -11.41 0.83
C LEU A 141 -3.10 -12.03 2.18
N GLU A 142 -1.82 -12.00 2.54
CA GLU A 142 -1.37 -12.45 3.86
C GLU A 142 -2.02 -11.65 4.98
N THR A 143 -2.09 -10.32 4.84
CA THR A 143 -2.77 -9.45 5.80
C THR A 143 -4.23 -9.81 5.96
N LEU A 144 -4.95 -10.03 4.85
CA LEU A 144 -6.33 -10.48 4.89
C LEU A 144 -6.47 -11.81 5.63
N ASN A 145 -5.56 -12.75 5.43
CA ASN A 145 -5.59 -14.04 6.11
C ASN A 145 -5.46 -13.87 7.63
N PHE A 146 -4.47 -13.10 8.10
CA PHE A 146 -4.30 -12.81 9.53
C PHE A 146 -5.53 -12.12 10.14
N VAL A 147 -6.01 -11.07 9.47
CA VAL A 147 -7.13 -10.25 9.95
C VAL A 147 -8.43 -11.04 9.97
N LYS A 148 -8.76 -11.74 8.90
CA LYS A 148 -9.96 -12.59 8.84
C LYS A 148 -9.87 -13.70 9.87
N THR A 149 -8.75 -14.41 9.99
CA THR A 149 -8.60 -15.48 10.98
C THR A 149 -8.85 -14.97 12.40
N PHE A 150 -8.27 -13.82 12.76
CA PHE A 150 -8.52 -13.20 14.05
C PHE A 150 -10.00 -12.85 14.25
N LEU A 151 -10.66 -12.23 13.27
CA LEU A 151 -12.04 -11.79 13.37
C LEU A 151 -13.05 -12.96 13.42
N HIS A 152 -12.83 -14.04 12.67
CA HIS A 152 -13.67 -15.24 12.76
C HIS A 152 -13.52 -15.91 14.14
N ASN A 153 -12.30 -15.97 14.68
CA ASN A 153 -12.05 -16.55 16.01
C ASN A 153 -12.75 -15.79 17.15
N VAL A 154 -13.19 -14.55 16.91
CA VAL A 154 -13.96 -13.75 17.87
C VAL A 154 -15.40 -13.50 17.43
N TYR A 155 -15.89 -14.22 16.40
CA TYR A 155 -17.27 -14.16 15.90
C TYR A 155 -17.71 -12.75 15.42
N LEU A 156 -16.79 -12.01 14.78
CA LEU A 156 -17.06 -10.65 14.25
C LEU A 156 -17.17 -10.59 12.72
N LEU A 157 -16.82 -11.67 12.03
CA LEU A 157 -16.99 -11.93 10.61
C LEU A 157 -17.74 -13.25 10.46
#